data_AF-A0A432FEP2-F1
#
_entry.id   AF-A0A432FEP2-F1
#
_cell.length_a   1.000
_cell.length_b   1.000
_cell.length_c   1.000
_cell.angle_alpha   90.00
_cell.angle_beta   90.00
_cell.angle_gamma   90.00
#
_symmetry.space_group_name_H-M   'P 1'
#
loop_
_entity.id
_entity.type
_entity.pdbx_description
1 polymer ?
#
loop_
_entity_poly.entity_id
_entity_poly.type
_entity_poly.pdbx_seq_one_letter_code
_entity_poly.pdbx_strand_id
1 'polypeptide(L)' 'DIEKPLKEVPNKALQGNLDPALLYANKEVIEREVAKFLQKVASHRKTLYVFNLGHGLSPDMEEEKVKFLVEVVKRFKL' A
#
# COMPACT_ATOMS: atom_id res chain seq x y z
N ASP A 1 -5.14 2.78 9.65
CA ASP A 1 -3.94 2.12 10.21
C ASP A 1 -4.02 0.62 9.94
N ILE A 2 -2.98 0.04 9.32
CA ILE A 2 -2.90 -1.39 8.97
C ILE A 2 -2.38 -2.26 10.12
N GLU A 3 -1.76 -1.67 11.14
CA GLU A 3 -1.11 -2.43 12.23
C GLU A 3 -2.11 -3.15 13.14
N LYS A 4 -3.27 -2.54 13.38
CA LYS A 4 -4.34 -3.16 14.19
C LYS A 4 -4.80 -4.50 13.61
N PRO A 5 -5.28 -4.58 12.34
CA PRO A 5 -5.71 -5.86 11.77
C PRO A 5 -4.55 -6.86 11.64
N LEU A 6 -3.31 -6.42 11.38
CA LEU A 6 -2.14 -7.31 11.35
C LEU A 6 -1.92 -8.04 12.69
N LYS A 7 -2.22 -7.39 13.82
CA LYS A 7 -2.10 -7.97 15.17
C LYS A 7 -3.32 -8.84 15.54
N GLU A 8 -4.51 -8.46 15.10
CA GLU A 8 -5.76 -9.15 15.45
C GLU A 8 -5.97 -10.45 14.66
N VAL A 9 -5.42 -10.56 13.43
CA VAL A 9 -5.57 -11.76 12.58
C VAL A 9 -4.24 -12.28 12.00
N PRO A 10 -3.27 -12.69 12.85
CA PRO A 10 -1.87 -12.91 12.46
C PRO A 10 -1.63 -14.10 11.50
N ASN A 11 -2.62 -14.96 11.23
CA ASN A 11 -2.49 -16.12 10.33
C ASN A 11 -3.53 -16.10 9.19
N LYS A 12 -4.07 -14.92 8.87
CA LYS A 12 -5.02 -14.72 7.76
C LYS A 12 -4.37 -13.83 6.69
N ALA A 13 -4.97 -13.82 5.51
CA ALA A 13 -4.60 -12.87 4.47
C ALA A 13 -5.33 -11.53 4.69
N LEU A 14 -4.64 -10.42 4.43
CA LEU A 14 -5.22 -9.08 4.41
C LEU A 14 -5.09 -8.45 3.03
N GLN A 15 -6.03 -7.57 2.68
CA GLN A 15 -6.00 -6.77 1.47
C GLN A 15 -6.23 -5.29 1.79
N GLY A 16 -5.58 -4.39 1.06
CA GLY A 16 -5.71 -2.95 1.28
C GLY A 16 -4.71 -2.43 2.31
N ASN A 17 -4.63 -1.15 2.66
CA ASN A 17 -5.69 -0.16 2.68
C ASN A 17 -5.12 1.25 2.46
N LEU A 18 -4.22 1.38 1.48
CA LEU A 18 -3.55 2.64 1.20
C LEU A 18 -4.58 3.70 0.79
N ASP A 19 -4.49 4.90 1.37
CA ASP A 19 -5.37 6.01 1.00
C ASP A 19 -5.10 6.43 -0.46
N PRO A 20 -6.11 6.34 -1.36
CA PRO A 20 -5.92 6.71 -2.76
C PRO A 20 -5.57 8.19 -2.95
N ALA A 21 -5.89 9.07 -1.99
CA ALA A 21 -5.50 10.48 -2.05
C ALA A 21 -3.98 10.69 -2.11
N LEU A 22 -3.17 9.71 -1.69
CA LEU A 22 -1.72 9.74 -1.84
C LEU A 22 -1.29 9.92 -3.32
N LEU A 23 -2.09 9.43 -4.27
CA LEU A 23 -1.79 9.53 -5.71
C LEU A 23 -1.88 10.96 -6.26
N TYR A 24 -2.36 11.94 -5.49
CA TYR A 24 -2.26 13.35 -5.88
C TYR A 24 -0.88 13.96 -5.58
N ALA A 25 -0.07 13.33 -4.72
CA ALA A 25 1.27 13.80 -4.39
C ALA A 25 2.27 13.60 -5.55
N ASN A 26 3.49 14.12 -5.38
CA ASN A 26 4.60 13.81 -6.30
C ASN A 26 5.11 12.38 -6.09
N LYS A 27 5.87 11.86 -7.06
CA LYS A 27 6.34 10.47 -7.07
C LYS A 27 7.25 10.16 -5.88
N GLU A 28 8.05 11.11 -5.44
CA GLU A 28 8.95 10.96 -4.29
C GLU A 28 8.17 10.72 -2.99
N VAL A 29 7.07 11.47 -2.79
CA VAL A 29 6.18 11.29 -1.64
C VAL A 29 5.42 9.96 -1.74
N ILE A 30 4.91 9.62 -2.93
CA ILE A 30 4.24 8.32 -3.15
C ILE A 30 5.18 7.17 -2.77
N GLU A 31 6.41 7.17 -3.28
CA GLU A 31 7.39 6.11 -3.01
C GLU A 31 7.72 6.01 -1.52
N ARG A 32 7.98 7.14 -0.86
CA ARG A 32 8.29 7.18 0.56
C ARG A 32 7.15 6.63 1.43
N GLU A 33 5.92 7.09 1.20
CA GLU A 33 4.78 6.66 2.03
C GLU A 33 4.38 5.21 1.75
N VAL A 34 4.47 4.75 0.50
CA VAL A 34 4.23 3.34 0.15
C VAL A 34 5.28 2.44 0.79
N ALA A 35 6.57 2.81 0.73
CA ALA A 35 7.63 2.05 1.38
C ALA A 35 7.42 1.98 2.90
N LYS A 36 7.09 3.09 3.54
CA LYS A 36 6.77 3.15 4.97
C LYS A 36 5.57 2.26 5.32
N PHE A 37 4.54 2.27 4.50
CA PHE A 37 3.37 1.41 4.67
C PHE A 37 3.76 -0.08 4.56
N LEU A 38 4.50 -0.46 3.51
CA LEU A 38 4.91 -1.85 3.28
C LEU A 38 5.89 -2.37 4.32
N GLN A 39 6.75 -1.51 4.90
CA GLN A 39 7.60 -1.89 6.04
C GLN A 39 6.78 -2.33 7.26
N LYS A 40 5.64 -1.68 7.53
CA LYS A 40 4.72 -2.10 8.62
C LYS A 40 4.08 -3.45 8.34
N VAL A 41 3.78 -3.75 7.08
CA VAL A 41 3.29 -5.07 6.68
C VAL A 41 4.40 -6.12 6.86
N ALA A 42 5.61 -5.84 6.37
CA ALA A 42 6.76 -6.73 6.41
C ALA A 42 7.17 -7.10 7.85
N SER A 43 6.97 -6.20 8.83
CA SER A 43 7.24 -6.50 10.23
C SER A 43 6.31 -7.57 10.83
N HIS A 44 5.25 -7.96 10.11
CA HIS A 44 4.27 -8.96 10.53
C HIS A 44 4.30 -10.21 9.62
N ARG A 45 5.43 -10.93 9.63
CA ARG A 45 5.76 -12.05 8.71
C ARG A 45 4.78 -13.24 8.66
N LYS A 46 3.81 -13.33 9.57
CA LYS A 46 2.83 -14.43 9.63
C LYS A 46 1.58 -14.18 8.78
N THR A 47 1.38 -12.95 8.31
CA THR A 47 0.20 -12.52 7.56
C THR A 47 0.52 -12.46 6.06
N LEU A 48 -0.27 -13.16 5.24
CA LEU A 48 -0.25 -12.98 3.79
C LEU A 48 -0.87 -11.62 3.45
N TYR A 49 -0.32 -10.91 2.46
CA TYR A 49 -0.77 -9.55 2.16
C TYR A 49 -0.95 -9.31 0.66
N VAL A 50 -2.12 -8.81 0.28
CA VAL A 50 -2.42 -8.32 -1.06
C VAL A 50 -2.49 -6.80 -1.01
N PHE A 51 -1.53 -6.15 -1.65
CA PHE A 51 -1.56 -4.69 -1.73
C PHE A 51 -2.80 -4.22 -2.49
N ASN A 52 -3.51 -3.24 -1.93
CA ASN A 52 -4.60 -2.54 -2.61
C ASN A 52 -4.79 -1.15 -1.99
N LEU A 53 -5.59 -0.33 -2.66
CA LEU A 53 -6.11 0.92 -2.12
C LEU A 53 -7.25 0.63 -1.12
N GLY A 54 -7.55 1.59 -0.25
CA GLY A 54 -8.69 1.52 0.66
C GLY A 54 -10.04 1.81 -0.01
N HIS A 55 -10.02 2.51 -1.13
CA HIS A 55 -11.18 2.87 -1.95
C HIS A 55 -10.81 2.87 -3.44
N GLY A 56 -11.79 3.06 -4.31
CA GLY A 56 -11.57 3.20 -5.75
C GLY A 56 -10.74 4.43 -6.11
N LEU A 57 -10.16 4.41 -7.31
CA LEU A 57 -9.50 5.57 -7.90
C LEU A 57 -10.53 6.67 -8.19
N SER A 58 -10.11 7.92 -8.02
CA SER A 58 -10.90 9.06 -8.51
C SER A 58 -10.74 9.20 -10.04
N PRO A 59 -11.76 9.67 -10.77
CA PRO A 59 -11.70 9.81 -12.22
C PRO A 59 -10.63 10.78 -12.75
N ASP A 60 -10.16 11.70 -11.91
CA ASP A 60 -9.17 12.74 -12.22
C ASP A 60 -7.72 12.34 -11.88
N MET A 61 -7.49 11.12 -11.37
CA MET A 61 -6.15 10.65 -11.05
C MET A 61 -5.31 10.42 -12.30
N GLU A 62 -4.05 10.86 -12.25
CA GLU A 62 -3.07 10.66 -13.32
C GLU A 62 -2.71 9.17 -13.45
N GLU A 63 -2.97 8.58 -14.63
CA GLU A 63 -2.62 7.18 -14.94
C GLU A 63 -1.14 6.86 -14.67
N GLU A 64 -0.25 7.82 -14.97
CA GLU A 64 1.19 7.67 -14.75
C GLU A 64 1.53 7.43 -13.27
N LYS A 65 0.84 8.11 -12.34
CA LYS A 65 1.04 7.92 -10.90
C LYS A 65 0.48 6.59 -10.42
N VAL A 66 -0.61 6.12 -11.01
CA VAL A 66 -1.14 4.77 -10.75
C VAL A 66 -0.15 3.70 -11.20
N LYS A 67 0.41 3.83 -12.41
CA LYS A 67 1.45 2.93 -12.92
C LYS A 67 2.70 2.97 -12.05
N PHE A 68 3.13 4.17 -11.64
CA PHE A 68 4.26 4.35 -10.75
C PHE A 68 4.04 3.66 -9.38
N LEU A 69 2.84 3.76 -8.80
CA LEU A 69 2.49 3.05 -7.57
C LEU A 69 2.68 1.53 -7.72
N VAL A 70 2.19 0.95 -8.82
CA VAL A 70 2.37 -0.48 -9.11
C VAL A 70 3.85 -0.86 -9.17
N GLU A 71 4.67 -0.06 -9.83
CA GLU A 71 6.12 -0.28 -9.90
C GLU A 71 6.81 -0.16 -8.53
N VAL A 72 6.44 0.83 -7.71
CA VAL A 72 6.95 0.95 -6.32
C VAL A 72 6.63 -0.31 -5.52
N VAL A 73 5.38 -0.78 -5.55
CA VAL A 73 4.95 -1.97 -4.80
C VAL A 73 5.71 -3.22 -5.27
N LYS A 74 5.88 -3.40 -6.58
CA LYS A 74 6.63 -4.55 -7.14
C LYS A 74 8.13 -4.52 -6.83
N ARG A 75 8.72 -3.34 -6.68
CA ARG A 75 10.14 -3.18 -6.28
C ARG A 75 10.36 -3.57 -4.82
N PHE A 76 9.33 -3.44 -3.98
CA PHE A 76 9.42 -3.79 -2.57
C PHE A 76 9.36 -5.31 -2.38
N LYS A 77 10.42 -5.90 -1.84
CA LYS A 77 10.47 -7.32 -1.47
C LYS A 77 10.11 -7.48 0.01
N LEU A 78 9.04 -8.21 0.29
CA LEU A 78 8.61 -8.59 1.65
C LEU A 78 9.45 -9.74 2.20
#